data_AF-A0A7Y7CJG7-F1
#
_entry.id   AF-A0A7Y7CJG7-F1
#
_cell.length_a   1.000
_cell.length_b   1.000
_cell.length_c   1.000
_cell.angle_alpha   90.00
_cell.angle_beta   90.00
_cell.angle_gamma   90.00
#
_symmetry.space_group_name_H-M   'P 1'
#
loop_
_entity.id
_entity.type
_entity.pdbx_description
1 polymer ?
#
loop_
_entity_poly.entity_id
_entity_poly.type
_entity_poly.pdbx_seq_one_letter_code
_entity_poly.pdbx_strand_id
1 'polypeptide(L)'
;MKFLSKLIPILTILLLFNCSGKKDQTDSFDITKSKAKPTEETKASERVDLENKGVGPVTEVVLAAEIDQDLARTGEGVFKQSCVICHKPDVKFIGPAPKGILDRRSPEWV
;
A
#
# COMPACT_ATOMS: atom_id res chain seq x y z
N MET A 1 21.80 -35.48 -34.59
CA MET A 1 21.97 -35.32 -33.12
C MET A 1 23.31 -34.68 -32.71
N LYS A 2 24.43 -34.83 -33.45
CA LYS A 2 25.73 -34.20 -33.11
C LYS A 2 25.78 -32.67 -33.25
N PHE A 3 24.93 -32.06 -34.08
CA PHE A 3 24.83 -30.60 -34.23
C PHE A 3 24.07 -29.92 -33.08
N LEU A 4 23.09 -30.63 -32.49
CA LEU A 4 22.31 -30.12 -31.35
C LEU A 4 23.17 -30.01 -30.08
N SER A 5 24.10 -30.95 -29.87
CA SER A 5 25.05 -30.93 -28.74
C SER A 5 26.06 -29.77 -28.83
N LYS A 6 26.37 -29.26 -30.04
CA LYS A 6 27.25 -28.10 -30.23
C LYS A 6 26.53 -26.75 -30.06
N LEU A 7 25.20 -26.74 -30.13
CA LEU A 7 24.37 -25.54 -29.92
C LEU A 7 24.10 -25.22 -28.43
N ILE A 8 24.14 -26.23 -27.56
CA ILE A 8 23.94 -26.09 -26.12
C ILE A 8 24.97 -25.16 -25.45
N PRO A 9 26.30 -25.28 -25.66
CA PRO A 9 27.26 -24.38 -25.01
C PRO A 9 27.17 -22.94 -25.53
N ILE A 10 26.76 -22.74 -26.79
CA ILE A 10 26.60 -21.41 -27.41
C ILE A 10 25.40 -20.69 -26.81
N LEU A 11 24.30 -21.40 -26.55
CA LEU A 11 23.11 -20.83 -25.92
C LEU A 11 23.37 -20.45 -24.45
N THR A 12 24.12 -21.27 -23.71
CA THR A 12 24.47 -20.98 -22.30
C THR A 12 25.37 -19.75 -22.17
N ILE A 13 26.29 -19.52 -23.11
CA ILE A 13 27.13 -18.31 -23.13
C ILE A 13 26.29 -17.07 -23.44
N LEU A 14 25.28 -17.16 -24.31
CA LEU A 14 24.41 -16.04 -24.66
C LEU A 14 23.52 -15.60 -23.47
N LEU A 15 23.12 -16.52 -22.59
CA LEU A 15 22.35 -16.21 -21.38
C LEU A 15 23.17 -15.47 -20.31
N LEU A 16 24.50 -15.65 -20.27
CA LEU A 16 25.37 -15.00 -19.28
C LEU A 16 25.67 -13.52 -19.59
N PHE A 17 25.48 -13.07 -20.83
CA PHE A 17 25.66 -11.66 -21.22
C PHE A 17 24.46 -10.76 -20.87
N ASN A 18 23.30 -11.33 -20.52
CA ASN A 18 22.11 -10.55 -20.12
C ASN A 18 22.05 -10.22 -18.62
N CYS A 19 23.02 -10.68 -17.82
CA CYS A 19 23.21 -10.23 -16.44
C CYS A 19 24.38 -9.23 -16.35
N SER A 20 24.37 -8.21 -17.20
CA SER A 20 25.16 -7.00 -16.97
C SER A 20 24.37 -6.16 -15.98
N GLY A 21 24.67 -6.34 -14.69
CA GLY A 21 24.04 -5.64 -13.58
C GLY A 21 24.24 -4.14 -13.70
N LYS A 22 23.27 -3.47 -14.34
CA LYS A 22 23.08 -2.04 -14.22
C LYS A 22 22.62 -1.78 -12.78
N LYS A 23 23.52 -1.22 -11.97
CA LYS A 23 23.14 -0.70 -10.65
C LYS A 23 22.14 0.43 -10.90
N ASP A 24 20.88 0.20 -10.56
CA ASP A 24 19.87 1.25 -10.55
C ASP A 24 20.24 2.25 -9.45
N GLN A 25 20.52 3.48 -9.86
CA GLN A 25 20.83 4.59 -8.98
C GLN A 25 19.53 5.10 -8.36
N THR A 26 18.98 4.35 -7.40
CA THR A 26 17.84 4.78 -6.57
C THR A 26 18.22 5.07 -5.12
N ASP A 27 19.49 4.91 -4.75
CA ASP A 27 20.01 5.11 -3.39
C ASP A 27 20.12 6.59 -2.95
N SER A 28 19.54 7.53 -3.70
CA SER A 28 19.61 8.97 -3.37
C SER A 28 18.23 9.62 -3.23
N PHE A 29 17.25 8.90 -2.69
CA PHE A 29 16.09 9.56 -2.09
C PHE A 29 16.40 9.92 -0.63
N ASP A 30 17.00 11.09 -0.43
CA ASP A 30 17.25 11.63 0.90
C ASP A 30 15.94 12.19 1.49
N ILE A 31 15.26 11.36 2.28
CA ILE A 31 14.01 11.66 2.98
C ILE A 31 14.15 12.87 3.93
N THR A 32 15.39 13.25 4.27
CA THR A 32 15.68 14.39 5.15
C THR A 32 15.70 15.74 4.43
N LYS A 33 15.71 15.75 3.09
CA LYS A 33 15.71 16.97 2.25
C LYS A 33 14.32 17.50 1.90
N SER A 34 13.26 17.00 2.50
CA SER A 34 11.94 17.64 2.41
C SER A 34 11.97 18.93 3.24
N LYS A 35 12.26 20.06 2.59
CA LYS A 35 12.16 21.38 3.20
C LYS A 35 10.68 21.65 3.47
N ALA A 36 10.25 21.53 4.72
CA ALA A 36 8.89 21.85 5.13
C ALA A 36 8.60 23.31 4.75
N LYS A 37 7.61 23.50 3.86
CA LYS A 37 7.04 24.82 3.58
C LYS A 37 6.44 25.36 4.89
N PRO A 38 6.57 26.67 5.22
CA PRO A 38 5.91 27.25 6.38
C PRO A 38 4.43 26.86 6.34
N THR A 39 4.04 26.03 7.28
CA THR A 39 2.69 25.49 7.40
C THR A 39 1.94 26.47 8.29
N GLU A 40 0.90 27.08 7.75
CA GLU A 40 -0.07 27.88 8.50
C GLU A 40 -0.51 27.12 9.76
N GLU A 41 -0.53 27.79 10.91
CA GLU A 41 -0.67 27.22 12.27
C GLU A 41 -2.02 26.54 12.57
N THR A 42 -2.93 26.48 11.59
CA THR A 42 -4.15 25.67 11.69
C THR A 42 -3.82 24.21 11.98
N LYS A 43 -4.49 23.62 12.97
CA LYS A 43 -4.29 22.21 13.32
C LYS A 43 -4.70 21.35 12.12
N ALA A 44 -4.06 20.19 11.95
CA ALA A 44 -4.46 19.24 10.91
C ALA A 44 -5.95 18.85 11.02
N SER A 45 -6.50 18.82 12.24
CA SER A 45 -7.92 18.60 12.50
C SER A 45 -8.86 19.71 12.00
N GLU A 46 -8.36 20.93 11.79
CA GLU A 46 -9.14 22.08 11.29
C GLU A 46 -9.09 22.19 9.76
N ARG A 47 -8.12 21.54 9.12
CA ARG A 47 -7.95 21.53 7.66
C ARG A 47 -8.64 20.36 6.96
N VAL A 48 -9.10 19.37 7.72
CA VAL A 48 -9.64 18.13 7.18
C VAL A 48 -11.13 18.10 7.43
N ASP A 49 -11.90 18.09 6.34
CA ASP A 49 -13.32 17.81 6.37
C ASP A 49 -13.54 16.34 6.76
N LEU A 50 -14.19 16.12 7.90
CA LEU A 50 -14.55 14.80 8.41
C LEU A 50 -15.97 14.37 7.98
N GLU A 51 -16.77 15.30 7.45
CA GLU A 51 -18.15 15.08 6.98
C GLU A 51 -18.18 14.61 5.52
N ASN A 52 -17.12 14.88 4.76
CA ASN A 52 -16.98 14.37 3.39
C ASN A 52 -16.96 12.83 3.34
N LYS A 53 -17.74 12.24 2.42
CA LYS A 53 -17.87 10.79 2.19
C LYS A 53 -16.79 10.18 1.28
N GLY A 54 -15.76 10.93 0.92
CA GLY A 54 -14.75 10.54 -0.07
C GLY A 54 -15.11 11.00 -1.50
N VAL A 55 -14.28 10.59 -2.45
CA VAL A 55 -14.45 10.87 -3.88
C VAL A 55 -14.77 9.56 -4.59
N GLY A 56 -15.99 9.42 -5.11
CA GLY A 56 -16.39 8.22 -5.82
C GLY A 56 -17.91 8.11 -6.01
N PRO A 57 -18.37 7.02 -6.64
CA PRO A 57 -19.80 6.79 -6.89
C PRO A 57 -20.55 6.27 -5.65
N VAL A 58 -19.85 5.82 -4.61
CA VAL A 58 -20.46 5.32 -3.38
C VAL A 58 -20.90 6.52 -2.54
N THR A 59 -22.22 6.63 -2.34
CA THR A 59 -22.83 7.75 -1.62
C THR A 59 -23.49 7.32 -0.30
N GLU A 60 -23.74 6.02 -0.12
CA GLU A 60 -24.35 5.44 1.07
C GLU A 60 -23.83 4.03 1.30
N VAL A 61 -23.48 3.73 2.55
CA VAL A 61 -23.11 2.38 2.99
C VAL A 61 -23.86 2.08 4.28
N VAL A 62 -24.79 1.14 4.22
CA VAL A 62 -25.54 0.65 5.38
C VAL A 62 -24.86 -0.59 5.94
N LEU A 63 -24.31 -0.47 7.15
CA LEU A 63 -23.74 -1.62 7.87
C LEU A 63 -24.87 -2.43 8.53
N ALA A 64 -24.79 -3.75 8.41
CA ALA A 64 -25.71 -4.65 9.10
C ALA A 64 -25.53 -4.53 10.62
N ALA A 65 -26.62 -4.74 11.37
CA ALA A 65 -26.59 -4.73 12.84
C ALA A 65 -25.71 -5.86 13.42
N GLU A 66 -25.59 -6.96 12.69
CA GLU A 66 -24.78 -8.11 13.05
C GLU A 66 -23.63 -8.28 12.06
N ILE A 67 -22.47 -8.70 12.57
CA ILE A 67 -21.29 -8.94 11.74
C ILE A 67 -21.39 -10.34 11.13
N ASP A 68 -21.41 -10.38 9.79
CA ASP A 68 -21.14 -11.59 9.03
C ASP A 68 -19.69 -12.03 9.26
N GLN A 69 -19.52 -13.13 10.01
CA GLN A 69 -18.22 -13.64 10.40
C GLN A 69 -17.41 -14.21 9.22
N ASP A 70 -18.06 -14.70 8.18
CA ASP A 70 -17.36 -15.22 7.01
C ASP A 70 -16.85 -14.07 6.14
N LEU A 71 -17.66 -13.02 5.96
CA LEU A 71 -17.20 -11.80 5.32
C LEU A 71 -16.05 -11.13 6.09
N ALA A 72 -16.14 -11.08 7.43
CA ALA A 72 -15.08 -10.55 8.27
C ALA A 72 -13.77 -11.34 8.12
N ARG A 73 -13.85 -12.68 8.02
CA ARG A 73 -12.70 -13.55 7.80
C ARG A 73 -12.07 -13.33 6.42
N THR A 74 -12.89 -13.13 5.39
CA THR A 74 -12.39 -12.74 4.06
C THR A 74 -11.66 -11.39 4.12
N GLY A 75 -12.25 -10.40 4.79
CA GLY A 75 -11.64 -9.08 4.98
C GLY A 75 -10.31 -9.13 5.75
N GLU A 76 -10.21 -9.99 6.78
CA GLU A 76 -8.95 -10.23 7.50
C GLU A 76 -7.85 -10.74 6.57
N GLY A 77 -8.18 -11.66 5.65
CA GLY A 77 -7.26 -12.14 4.63
C GLY A 77 -6.73 -11.02 3.74
N VAL A 78 -7.62 -10.16 3.23
CA VAL A 78 -7.25 -8.99 2.41
C VAL A 78 -6.37 -8.02 3.19
N PHE A 79 -6.75 -7.72 4.44
CA PHE A 79 -5.99 -6.81 5.30
C PHE A 79 -4.55 -7.31 5.52
N LYS A 80 -4.38 -8.60 5.80
CA LYS A 80 -3.07 -9.25 5.98
C LYS A 80 -2.22 -9.27 4.72
N GLN A 81 -2.83 -9.32 3.54
CA GLN A 81 -2.11 -9.36 2.26
C GLN A 81 -1.61 -7.97 1.83
N SER A 82 -2.39 -6.92 2.07
CA SER A 82 -2.13 -5.62 1.43
C SER A 82 -2.00 -4.44 2.38
N CYS A 83 -2.58 -4.50 3.58
CA CYS A 83 -2.68 -3.33 4.46
C CYS A 83 -1.63 -3.33 5.57
N VAL A 84 -1.23 -4.51 6.06
CA VAL A 84 -0.32 -4.69 7.21
C VAL A 84 1.10 -4.19 7.00
N ILE A 85 1.49 -3.94 5.74
CA ILE A 85 2.77 -3.31 5.39
C ILE A 85 2.82 -1.90 5.98
N CYS A 86 1.70 -1.17 5.93
CA CYS A 86 1.64 0.21 6.43
C CYS A 86 0.91 0.34 7.77
N HIS A 87 -0.12 -0.46 8.02
CA HIS A 87 -1.04 -0.30 9.15
C HIS A 87 -0.95 -1.47 10.14
N LYS A 88 -0.71 -1.17 11.42
CA LYS A 88 -0.89 -2.13 12.51
C LYS A 88 -2.24 -1.90 13.17
N PRO A 89 -3.00 -2.93 13.58
CA PRO A 89 -4.39 -2.77 14.04
C PRO A 89 -4.57 -1.77 15.18
N ASP A 90 -3.73 -1.85 16.21
CA ASP A 90 -3.90 -1.11 17.46
C ASP A 90 -2.93 0.07 17.64
N VAL A 91 -1.85 0.13 16.85
CA VAL A 91 -0.77 1.10 17.04
C VAL A 91 -0.42 1.80 15.74
N LYS A 92 -0.01 3.06 15.84
CA LYS A 92 0.57 3.78 14.71
C LYS A 92 1.86 3.07 14.28
N PHE A 93 2.03 2.92 12.97
CA PHE A 93 3.24 2.41 12.35
C PHE A 93 3.70 3.38 11.26
N ILE A 94 3.71 2.98 9.99
CA ILE A 94 3.86 3.89 8.85
C ILE A 94 2.56 4.70 8.70
N GLY A 95 1.42 3.99 8.68
CA GLY A 95 0.08 4.56 8.72
C GLY A 95 -0.53 4.56 10.13
N PRO A 96 -1.66 5.28 10.31
CA PRO A 96 -2.44 5.25 11.56
C PRO A 96 -3.03 3.87 11.85
N ALA A 97 -3.32 3.59 13.12
CA ALA A 97 -4.01 2.36 13.51
C ALA A 97 -5.46 2.35 13.00
N PRO A 98 -5.93 1.32 12.28
CA PRO A 98 -7.28 1.29 11.71
C PRO A 98 -8.37 0.92 12.74
N LYS A 99 -8.03 0.38 13.92
CA LYS A 99 -9.05 0.11 14.94
C LYS A 99 -9.81 1.38 15.32
N GLY A 100 -11.13 1.24 15.46
CA GLY A 100 -12.05 2.36 15.72
C GLY A 100 -12.12 3.37 14.56
N ILE A 101 -11.86 2.96 13.31
CA ILE A 101 -11.94 3.89 12.16
C ILE A 101 -13.33 4.52 12.02
N LEU A 102 -14.39 3.78 12.34
CA LEU A 102 -15.77 4.26 12.27
C LEU A 102 -16.11 5.31 13.33
N ASP A 103 -15.29 5.45 14.39
CA ASP A 103 -15.46 6.51 15.39
C ASP A 103 -15.05 7.89 14.85
N ARG A 104 -14.36 7.91 13.71
CA ARG A 104 -13.75 9.12 13.13
C ARG A 104 -13.99 9.30 11.63
N ARG A 105 -14.58 8.32 10.95
CA ARG A 105 -14.89 8.32 9.51
C ARG A 105 -16.21 7.61 9.25
N SER A 106 -16.96 8.10 8.27
CA SER A 106 -18.18 7.42 7.84
C SER A 106 -17.86 6.11 7.09
N PRO A 107 -18.78 5.14 7.05
CA PRO A 107 -18.58 3.89 6.30
C PRO A 107 -18.33 4.10 4.80
N GLU A 108 -18.86 5.18 4.21
CA GLU A 108 -18.62 5.52 2.81
C GLU A 108 -17.21 6.03 2.54
N TRP A 109 -16.59 6.67 3.55
CA TRP A 109 -15.24 7.20 3.44
C TRP A 109 -14.18 6.10 3.55
N VAL A 110 -14.47 5.05 4.34
CA VAL A 110 -13.56 3.92 4.62
C VAL A 110 -13.46 3.00 3.41
#